data_AF-A0A356WYL4-F1
#
_entry.id   AF-A0A356WYL4-F1
#
_cell.length_a   1.000
_cell.length_b   1.000
_cell.length_c   1.000
_cell.angle_alpha   90.00
_cell.angle_beta   90.00
_cell.angle_gamma   90.00
#
_symmetry.space_group_name_H-M   'P 1'
#
loop_
_entity.id
_entity.type
_entity.pdbx_description
1 polymer ?
#
loop_
_entity_poly.entity_id
_entity_poly.type
_entity_poly.pdbx_seq_one_letter_code
_entity_poly.pdbx_strand_id
1 'polypeptide(L)'
;MKEWHLHTPDIKSPLPSPRTARFGFYNKAQDAFFMYGGTYTKNNRSDDKNVEHAMASDIWRYSFNNDEWKKLTSFTFENWKPYSSASVSKVGRINSHSTSAYSPHTKNWYLPFHNQNNANMVFHLVPFNIETVEVYKPVEIPIPTEEGFFISSYFYNPRTASFVFLGMDHLTNNKSYPLRIEVLPEDSLLQLIPERNSASGRIGIVVSLGMILVLGLLLLYKHSYTEDEESKSISAHTTPQNSFFQKLNENELKLFEILQDQEGFTDTHQLEEHAWPDIKNYDYRRKLRNESINSINEKFEAEFKTDTPVISRKKDPKDNRRYLYGLNREVWDQ
;
A
#
# COMPACT_ATOMS: atom_id res chain seq x y z
N MET A 1 -41.38 -14.36 -26.88
CA MET A 1 -41.35 -13.61 -25.61
C MET A 1 -40.24 -14.19 -24.75
N LYS A 2 -39.54 -13.37 -23.96
CA LYS A 2 -38.70 -13.91 -22.87
C LYS A 2 -39.61 -14.07 -21.66
N GLU A 3 -39.79 -15.29 -21.20
CA GLU A 3 -40.51 -15.57 -19.96
C GLU A 3 -39.58 -15.39 -18.76
N TRP A 4 -40.10 -14.83 -17.69
CA TRP A 4 -39.36 -14.76 -16.43
C TRP A 4 -39.44 -16.12 -15.74
N HIS A 5 -38.29 -16.69 -15.40
CA HIS A 5 -38.21 -17.91 -14.62
C HIS A 5 -37.77 -17.59 -13.20
N LEU A 6 -38.55 -18.08 -12.23
CA LEU A 6 -38.17 -18.08 -10.82
C LEU A 6 -37.19 -19.22 -10.59
N HIS A 7 -35.95 -18.88 -10.23
CA HIS A 7 -34.98 -19.87 -9.80
C HIS A 7 -35.32 -20.31 -8.36
N THR A 8 -35.40 -21.61 -8.16
CA THR A 8 -35.60 -22.19 -6.83
C THR A 8 -34.26 -22.78 -6.39
N PRO A 9 -33.65 -22.29 -5.29
CA PRO A 9 -32.40 -22.85 -4.83
C PRO A 9 -32.51 -24.36 -4.55
N ASP A 10 -31.41 -25.09 -4.70
CA ASP A 10 -31.34 -26.49 -4.30
C ASP A 10 -31.80 -26.65 -2.85
N ILE A 11 -32.57 -27.72 -2.55
CA ILE A 11 -33.10 -28.01 -1.21
C ILE A 11 -32.00 -28.08 -0.14
N LYS A 12 -30.79 -28.51 -0.51
CA LYS A 12 -29.64 -28.61 0.37
C LYS A 12 -28.81 -27.33 0.43
N SER A 13 -29.11 -26.34 -0.40
CA SER A 13 -28.42 -25.06 -0.43
C SER A 13 -28.59 -24.34 0.91
N PRO A 14 -27.51 -23.88 1.56
CA PRO A 14 -27.65 -23.00 2.71
C PRO A 14 -28.26 -21.67 2.25
N LEU A 15 -29.22 -21.13 3.00
CA LEU A 15 -29.88 -19.87 2.62
C LEU A 15 -29.44 -18.72 3.53
N PRO A 16 -29.19 -17.52 2.98
CA PRO A 16 -29.09 -16.34 3.82
C PRO A 16 -30.42 -16.11 4.53
N SER A 17 -30.36 -15.64 5.79
CA SER A 17 -31.56 -15.19 6.51
C SER A 17 -32.36 -14.21 5.64
N PRO A 18 -33.72 -14.27 5.64
CA PRO A 18 -34.55 -13.32 4.90
C PRO A 18 -34.17 -11.89 5.24
N ARG A 19 -33.69 -11.14 4.25
CA ARG A 19 -33.10 -9.82 4.47
C ARG A 19 -33.32 -8.91 3.28
N THR A 20 -33.40 -7.62 3.54
CA THR A 20 -33.24 -6.62 2.49
C THR A 20 -31.75 -6.47 2.23
N ALA A 21 -31.28 -7.04 1.12
CA ALA A 21 -29.90 -6.95 0.69
C ALA A 21 -29.46 -5.48 0.58
N ARG A 22 -28.26 -5.19 1.07
CA ARG A 22 -27.74 -3.82 1.06
C ARG A 22 -26.99 -3.52 -0.22
N PHE A 23 -26.05 -4.39 -0.57
CA PHE A 23 -25.27 -4.30 -1.80
C PHE A 23 -25.33 -5.62 -2.52
N GLY A 24 -25.34 -5.56 -3.84
CA GLY A 24 -25.17 -6.74 -4.66
C GLY A 24 -24.80 -6.37 -6.08
N PHE A 25 -24.22 -7.33 -6.79
CA PHE A 25 -23.94 -7.22 -8.20
C PHE A 25 -24.00 -8.59 -8.86
N TYR A 26 -24.27 -8.61 -10.15
CA TYR A 26 -24.24 -9.82 -10.96
C TYR A 26 -22.92 -9.89 -11.74
N ASN A 27 -22.19 -10.98 -11.59
CA ASN A 27 -20.99 -11.29 -12.36
C ASN A 27 -21.34 -12.20 -13.53
N LYS A 28 -21.34 -11.64 -14.74
CA LYS A 28 -21.64 -12.37 -15.97
C LYS A 28 -20.62 -13.49 -16.27
N ALA A 29 -19.35 -13.32 -15.89
CA ALA A 29 -18.32 -14.30 -16.22
C ALA A 29 -18.46 -15.60 -15.41
N GLN A 30 -18.95 -15.51 -14.17
CA GLN A 30 -19.19 -16.66 -13.30
C GLN A 30 -20.64 -17.13 -13.32
N ASP A 31 -21.51 -16.41 -14.03
CA ASP A 31 -22.97 -16.51 -13.94
C ASP A 31 -23.44 -16.63 -12.48
N ALA A 32 -23.08 -15.61 -11.69
CA ALA A 32 -23.30 -15.61 -10.26
C ALA A 32 -23.71 -14.23 -9.73
N PHE A 33 -24.62 -14.21 -8.76
CA PHE A 33 -25.02 -13.03 -8.02
C PHE A 33 -24.31 -12.97 -6.67
N PHE A 34 -23.75 -11.82 -6.34
CA PHE A 34 -23.10 -11.58 -5.05
C PHE A 34 -23.93 -10.61 -4.23
N MET A 35 -24.01 -10.88 -2.93
CA MET A 35 -24.76 -10.08 -1.96
C MET A 35 -23.89 -9.84 -0.73
N TYR A 36 -23.93 -8.62 -0.20
CA TYR A 36 -23.26 -8.27 1.06
C TYR A 36 -24.21 -7.54 1.99
N GLY A 37 -24.22 -8.00 3.24
CA GLY A 37 -24.93 -7.40 4.34
C GLY A 37 -26.44 -7.35 4.14
N GLY A 38 -27.06 -6.29 4.67
CA GLY A 38 -28.52 -6.13 4.67
C GLY A 38 -29.08 -6.03 6.07
N THR A 39 -30.38 -5.85 6.16
CA THR A 39 -31.13 -5.84 7.42
C THR A 39 -32.13 -6.98 7.43
N TYR A 40 -32.22 -7.67 8.56
CA TYR A 40 -33.21 -8.73 8.78
C TYR A 40 -33.86 -8.56 10.16
N THR A 41 -35.06 -9.09 10.32
CA THR A 41 -35.78 -9.11 11.59
C THR A 41 -35.38 -10.33 12.41
N LYS A 42 -35.01 -10.15 13.70
CA LYS A 42 -34.55 -11.28 14.53
C LYS A 42 -35.58 -12.40 14.71
N ASN A 43 -36.88 -12.07 14.66
CA ASN A 43 -37.99 -13.00 14.89
C ASN A 43 -38.80 -13.34 13.61
N ASN A 44 -38.28 -13.03 12.41
CA ASN A 44 -38.92 -13.28 11.11
C ASN A 44 -40.37 -12.73 10.93
N ARG A 45 -40.79 -11.78 11.78
CA ARG A 45 -42.03 -11.01 11.59
C ARG A 45 -41.69 -9.67 10.95
N SER A 46 -41.79 -9.60 9.63
CA SER A 46 -41.53 -8.37 8.85
C SER A 46 -42.67 -7.35 8.92
N ASP A 47 -43.82 -7.76 9.47
CA ASP A 47 -45.08 -7.03 9.53
C ASP A 47 -45.28 -6.21 10.81
N ASP A 48 -44.52 -6.51 11.87
CA ASP A 48 -44.59 -5.79 13.14
C ASP A 48 -43.55 -4.64 13.20
N LYS A 49 -44.06 -3.42 13.41
CA LYS A 49 -43.28 -2.17 13.44
C LYS A 49 -42.31 -2.07 14.62
N ASN A 50 -42.49 -2.89 15.65
CA ASN A 50 -41.65 -2.87 16.86
C ASN A 50 -40.60 -3.99 16.87
N VAL A 51 -40.44 -4.72 15.76
CA VAL A 51 -39.50 -5.85 15.71
C VAL A 51 -38.06 -5.37 15.65
N GLU A 52 -37.22 -5.98 16.47
CA GLU A 52 -35.80 -5.69 16.48
C GLU A 52 -35.14 -6.10 15.16
N HIS A 53 -34.46 -5.14 14.53
CA HIS A 53 -33.67 -5.36 13.32
C HIS A 53 -32.22 -5.69 13.67
N ALA A 54 -31.68 -6.68 12.97
CA ALA A 54 -30.26 -7.02 13.00
C ALA A 54 -29.60 -6.65 11.66
N MET A 55 -28.35 -6.19 11.72
CA MET A 55 -27.54 -5.96 10.53
C MET A 55 -26.71 -7.20 10.20
N ALA A 56 -26.77 -7.58 8.93
CA ALA A 56 -25.93 -8.61 8.36
C ALA A 56 -24.60 -8.02 7.90
N SER A 57 -23.52 -8.80 8.04
CA SER A 57 -22.15 -8.43 7.67
C SER A 57 -21.43 -9.55 6.89
N ASP A 58 -22.23 -10.45 6.32
CA ASP A 58 -21.81 -11.61 5.54
C ASP A 58 -21.92 -11.37 4.04
N ILE A 59 -20.98 -11.97 3.30
CA ILE A 59 -21.00 -12.04 1.83
C ILE A 59 -21.54 -13.40 1.42
N TRP A 60 -22.51 -13.37 0.52
CA TRP A 60 -23.12 -14.54 -0.11
C TRP A 60 -22.93 -14.51 -1.61
N ARG A 61 -22.83 -15.69 -2.20
CA ARG A 61 -22.84 -15.90 -3.65
C ARG A 61 -23.96 -16.86 -4.00
N TYR A 62 -24.79 -16.49 -4.96
CA TYR A 62 -25.71 -17.39 -5.63
C TYR A 62 -25.15 -17.76 -6.99
N SER A 63 -25.00 -19.06 -7.26
CA SER A 63 -24.57 -19.59 -8.54
C SER A 63 -25.79 -19.99 -9.36
N PHE A 64 -26.01 -19.35 -10.52
CA PHE A 64 -27.13 -19.71 -11.40
C PHE A 64 -26.91 -21.05 -12.12
N ASN A 65 -25.65 -21.52 -12.22
CA ASN A 65 -25.35 -22.82 -12.82
C ASN A 65 -25.81 -24.01 -11.98
N ASN A 66 -25.81 -23.87 -10.65
CA ASN A 66 -26.08 -24.95 -9.71
C ASN A 66 -27.29 -24.64 -8.81
N ASP A 67 -27.96 -23.51 -9.04
CA ASP A 67 -28.99 -22.94 -8.19
C ASP A 67 -28.63 -22.95 -6.68
N GLU A 68 -27.37 -22.63 -6.35
CA GLU A 68 -26.84 -22.79 -4.98
C GLU A 68 -26.36 -21.45 -4.40
N TRP A 69 -26.82 -21.16 -3.19
CA TRP A 69 -26.27 -20.13 -2.32
C TRP A 69 -25.09 -20.67 -1.52
N LYS A 70 -24.04 -19.85 -1.41
CA LYS A 70 -22.87 -20.14 -0.58
C LYS A 70 -22.48 -18.90 0.21
N LYS A 71 -22.34 -19.05 1.52
CA LYS A 71 -21.71 -18.04 2.36
C LYS A 71 -20.20 -18.06 2.10
N LEU A 72 -19.65 -16.93 1.68
CA LEU A 72 -18.22 -16.80 1.38
C LEU A 72 -17.43 -16.38 2.61
N THR A 73 -17.86 -15.29 3.27
CA THR A 73 -17.17 -14.74 4.43
C THR A 73 -18.08 -13.81 5.24
N SER A 74 -17.58 -13.25 6.34
CA SER A 74 -18.24 -12.20 7.12
C SER A 74 -17.20 -11.26 7.71
N PHE A 75 -17.47 -9.95 7.68
CA PHE A 75 -16.52 -8.97 8.17
C PHE A 75 -17.22 -7.67 8.63
N THR A 76 -16.66 -7.10 9.69
CA THR A 76 -16.97 -5.77 10.23
C THR A 76 -15.67 -5.15 10.71
N PHE A 77 -15.56 -3.83 10.65
CA PHE A 77 -14.43 -3.11 11.24
C PHE A 77 -14.96 -2.24 12.38
N GLU A 78 -14.41 -2.38 13.59
CA GLU A 78 -14.97 -1.72 14.80
C GLU A 78 -15.15 -0.20 14.64
N ASN A 79 -14.18 0.47 14.00
CA ASN A 79 -14.20 1.92 13.75
C ASN A 79 -14.90 2.32 12.45
N TRP A 80 -15.31 1.35 11.62
CA TRP A 80 -15.94 1.62 10.33
C TRP A 80 -17.26 0.92 10.26
N LYS A 81 -18.31 1.71 10.25
CA LYS A 81 -19.60 1.14 9.93
C LYS A 81 -19.66 1.01 8.40
N PRO A 82 -20.20 -0.10 7.88
CA PRO A 82 -20.81 -0.08 6.56
C PRO A 82 -21.66 1.19 6.50
N TYR A 83 -21.72 1.87 5.35
CA TYR A 83 -22.50 3.10 5.21
C TYR A 83 -23.89 2.94 5.87
N SER A 84 -24.71 3.91 6.26
CA SER A 84 -26.10 3.58 6.65
C SER A 84 -27.05 4.60 6.07
N SER A 85 -28.15 4.14 5.48
CA SER A 85 -29.17 5.00 4.89
C SER A 85 -30.02 5.63 5.99
N ALA A 86 -29.43 6.49 6.83
CA ALA A 86 -30.14 7.12 7.94
C ALA A 86 -30.50 8.59 7.65
N SER A 87 -31.81 8.80 7.51
CA SER A 87 -32.70 9.94 7.86
C SER A 87 -32.40 11.41 7.52
N VAL A 88 -31.20 11.82 7.08
CA VAL A 88 -30.97 13.23 6.68
C VAL A 88 -30.71 13.34 5.19
N SER A 89 -31.79 13.41 4.42
CA SER A 89 -31.77 13.53 2.96
C SER A 89 -31.29 14.92 2.53
N LYS A 90 -30.03 15.03 2.12
CA LYS A 90 -29.63 16.01 1.11
C LYS A 90 -29.52 15.25 -0.21
N VAL A 91 -30.22 15.71 -1.23
CA VAL A 91 -30.16 15.15 -2.60
C VAL A 91 -28.69 14.98 -2.98
N GLY A 92 -28.30 13.81 -3.48
CA GLY A 92 -26.90 13.45 -3.76
C GLY A 92 -26.28 12.49 -2.75
N ARG A 93 -26.60 12.59 -1.45
CA ARG A 93 -26.15 11.59 -0.45
C ARG A 93 -26.72 10.22 -0.78
N ILE A 94 -28.05 10.10 -0.89
CA ILE A 94 -28.74 8.81 -1.05
C ILE A 94 -28.28 8.00 -2.29
N ASN A 95 -27.85 8.66 -3.37
CA ASN A 95 -27.50 7.99 -4.63
C ASN A 95 -26.13 7.29 -4.59
N SER A 96 -25.16 7.79 -3.82
CA SER A 96 -23.84 7.13 -3.69
C SER A 96 -23.87 5.95 -2.72
N HIS A 97 -24.99 5.79 -1.99
CA HIS A 97 -25.16 4.84 -0.91
C HIS A 97 -25.71 3.47 -1.33
N SER A 98 -26.12 3.32 -2.60
CA SER A 98 -26.67 2.07 -3.17
C SER A 98 -25.77 1.43 -4.22
N THR A 99 -24.72 2.14 -4.63
CA THR A 99 -23.79 1.67 -5.65
C THR A 99 -22.60 0.99 -4.99
N SER A 100 -22.32 -0.22 -5.45
CA SER A 100 -21.04 -0.91 -5.28
C SER A 100 -20.45 -1.12 -6.68
N ALA A 101 -19.14 -1.33 -6.78
CA ALA A 101 -18.48 -1.42 -8.07
C ALA A 101 -17.65 -2.69 -8.15
N TYR A 102 -17.71 -3.39 -9.29
CA TYR A 102 -16.93 -4.60 -9.52
C TYR A 102 -15.94 -4.38 -10.65
N SER A 103 -14.67 -4.72 -10.39
CA SER A 103 -13.61 -4.76 -11.40
C SER A 103 -13.44 -6.20 -11.92
N PRO A 104 -13.71 -6.47 -13.21
CA PRO A 104 -13.40 -7.75 -13.83
C PRO A 104 -11.89 -7.98 -14.01
N HIS A 105 -11.05 -6.94 -13.92
CA HIS A 105 -9.60 -7.05 -14.12
C HIS A 105 -8.92 -7.61 -12.88
N THR A 106 -9.20 -6.99 -11.73
CA THR A 106 -8.61 -7.39 -10.44
C THR A 106 -9.48 -8.37 -9.65
N LYS A 107 -10.71 -8.60 -10.12
CA LYS A 107 -11.72 -9.43 -9.45
C LYS A 107 -12.15 -8.86 -8.09
N ASN A 108 -11.89 -7.57 -7.86
CA ASN A 108 -12.29 -6.90 -6.64
C ASN A 108 -13.71 -6.34 -6.76
N TRP A 109 -14.50 -6.60 -5.74
CA TRP A 109 -15.76 -5.94 -5.47
C TRP A 109 -15.53 -4.85 -4.42
N TYR A 110 -15.78 -3.60 -4.79
CA TYR A 110 -15.54 -2.42 -3.98
C TYR A 110 -16.84 -2.00 -3.30
N LEU A 111 -16.83 -2.09 -1.97
CA LEU A 111 -17.95 -1.81 -1.09
C LEU A 111 -17.75 -0.45 -0.41
N PRO A 112 -18.74 0.45 -0.38
CA PRO A 112 -18.57 1.75 0.24
C PRO A 112 -18.66 1.67 1.78
N PHE A 113 -17.74 2.34 2.47
CA PHE A 113 -17.64 2.40 3.93
C PHE A 113 -17.47 3.85 4.43
N HIS A 114 -17.81 4.09 5.70
CA HIS A 114 -17.58 5.39 6.35
C HIS A 114 -16.93 5.22 7.72
N ASN A 115 -16.04 6.15 8.04
CA ASN A 115 -15.47 6.28 9.37
C ASN A 115 -16.36 7.21 10.21
N GLN A 116 -16.83 6.75 11.36
CA GLN A 116 -17.65 7.59 12.24
C GLN A 116 -16.82 8.65 12.99
N ASN A 117 -15.51 8.42 13.11
CA ASN A 117 -14.61 9.29 13.87
C ASN A 117 -14.12 10.49 13.05
N ASN A 118 -14.41 10.54 11.74
CA ASN A 118 -14.02 11.64 10.89
C ASN A 118 -15.26 12.48 10.54
N ALA A 119 -15.29 13.73 10.98
CA ALA A 119 -16.38 14.66 10.65
C ALA A 119 -16.38 15.03 9.16
N ASN A 120 -15.23 14.87 8.50
CA ASN A 120 -15.05 15.15 7.08
C ASN A 120 -15.64 14.00 6.26
N MET A 121 -16.38 14.32 5.20
CA MET A 121 -17.12 13.36 4.36
C MET A 121 -16.19 12.57 3.43
N VAL A 122 -15.13 12.01 3.98
CA VAL A 122 -14.14 11.23 3.25
C VAL A 122 -14.77 9.93 2.78
N PHE A 123 -14.73 9.69 1.47
CA PHE A 123 -15.31 8.51 0.84
C PHE A 123 -14.31 7.36 0.86
N HIS A 124 -14.74 6.18 1.32
CA HIS A 124 -13.88 5.01 1.41
C HIS A 124 -14.50 3.80 0.72
N LEU A 125 -13.64 2.98 0.12
CA LEU A 125 -14.01 1.70 -0.46
C LEU A 125 -13.28 0.57 0.27
N VAL A 126 -14.00 -0.50 0.59
CA VAL A 126 -13.44 -1.77 1.03
C VAL A 126 -13.40 -2.71 -0.19
N PRO A 127 -12.21 -3.04 -0.69
CA PRO A 127 -12.07 -4.05 -1.73
C PRO A 127 -12.27 -5.45 -1.12
N PHE A 128 -13.05 -6.27 -1.81
CA PHE A 128 -13.22 -7.69 -1.55
C PHE A 128 -12.89 -8.49 -2.81
N ASN A 129 -11.85 -9.31 -2.78
CA ASN A 129 -11.52 -10.15 -3.93
C ASN A 129 -12.44 -11.37 -3.98
N ILE A 130 -13.22 -11.51 -5.05
CA ILE A 130 -14.24 -12.56 -5.14
C ILE A 130 -13.65 -13.95 -5.40
N GLU A 131 -12.41 -14.04 -5.89
CA GLU A 131 -11.74 -15.32 -6.19
C GLU A 131 -10.98 -15.83 -4.97
N THR A 132 -10.18 -14.97 -4.33
CA THR A 132 -9.40 -15.34 -3.13
C THR A 132 -10.23 -15.28 -1.85
N VAL A 133 -11.42 -14.67 -1.89
CA VAL A 133 -12.30 -14.43 -0.73
C VAL A 133 -11.62 -13.55 0.33
N GLU A 134 -10.65 -12.73 -0.09
CA GLU A 134 -9.93 -11.81 0.79
C GLU A 134 -10.67 -10.47 0.93
N VAL A 135 -10.77 -9.98 2.16
CA VAL A 135 -11.30 -8.65 2.48
C VAL A 135 -10.12 -7.76 2.83
N TYR A 136 -9.95 -6.66 2.10
CA TYR A 136 -8.90 -5.68 2.36
C TYR A 136 -9.38 -4.58 3.31
N LYS A 137 -8.42 -3.82 3.88
CA LYS A 137 -8.77 -2.66 4.69
C LYS A 137 -9.44 -1.57 3.84
N PRO A 138 -10.32 -0.74 4.42
CA PRO A 138 -10.88 0.41 3.73
C PRO A 138 -9.77 1.30 3.17
N VAL A 139 -9.90 1.67 1.89
CA VAL A 139 -9.05 2.61 1.18
C VAL A 139 -9.78 3.94 1.07
N GLU A 140 -9.10 5.01 1.47
CA GLU A 140 -9.56 6.38 1.28
C GLU A 140 -9.44 6.78 -0.17
N ILE A 141 -10.53 7.33 -0.74
CA ILE A 141 -10.52 7.84 -2.10
C ILE A 141 -9.95 9.27 -2.07
N PRO A 142 -8.83 9.55 -2.77
CA PRO A 142 -8.13 10.83 -2.72
C PRO A 142 -8.82 11.90 -3.58
N ILE A 143 -10.15 11.98 -3.49
CA ILE A 143 -10.94 13.03 -4.11
C ILE A 143 -11.19 14.07 -3.02
N PRO A 144 -10.91 15.36 -3.26
CA PRO A 144 -11.11 16.41 -2.26
C PRO A 144 -12.61 16.49 -1.90
N THR A 145 -12.96 15.80 -0.81
CA THR A 145 -14.29 15.83 -0.20
C THR A 145 -14.46 17.02 0.76
N GLU A 146 -13.39 17.79 0.97
CA GLU A 146 -13.41 18.97 1.84
C GLU A 146 -13.80 20.21 1.02
N GLU A 147 -14.98 20.74 1.38
CA GLU A 147 -15.63 21.99 0.96
C GLU A 147 -16.08 22.14 -0.50
N GLY A 148 -15.57 21.33 -1.44
CA GLY A 148 -15.78 21.54 -2.87
C GLY A 148 -16.73 20.56 -3.56
N PHE A 149 -16.62 19.24 -3.36
CA PHE A 149 -17.21 18.24 -4.26
C PHE A 149 -17.92 17.10 -3.52
N PHE A 150 -19.21 16.90 -3.82
CA PHE A 150 -20.06 15.87 -3.23
C PHE A 150 -20.28 14.70 -4.20
N ILE A 151 -19.73 13.53 -3.91
CA ILE A 151 -19.91 12.33 -4.72
C ILE A 151 -21.36 11.83 -4.60
N SER A 152 -22.06 11.81 -5.73
CA SER A 152 -23.46 11.39 -5.85
C SER A 152 -23.63 9.97 -6.37
N SER A 153 -22.70 9.46 -7.16
CA SER A 153 -22.66 8.08 -7.63
C SER A 153 -21.28 7.74 -8.14
N TYR A 154 -20.99 6.46 -8.25
CA TYR A 154 -19.76 5.99 -8.86
C TYR A 154 -19.98 4.64 -9.53
N PHE A 155 -19.20 4.37 -10.55
CA PHE A 155 -19.15 3.05 -11.19
C PHE A 155 -17.73 2.75 -11.66
N TYR A 156 -17.48 1.47 -11.90
CA TYR A 156 -16.23 1.01 -12.47
C TYR A 156 -16.38 0.89 -14.00
N ASN A 157 -15.49 1.53 -14.75
CA ASN A 157 -15.42 1.40 -16.20
C ASN A 157 -14.37 0.34 -16.58
N PRO A 158 -14.79 -0.85 -17.06
CA PRO A 158 -13.86 -1.92 -17.41
C PRO A 158 -13.05 -1.63 -18.67
N ARG A 159 -13.46 -0.69 -19.52
CA ARG A 159 -12.70 -0.37 -20.74
C ARG A 159 -11.44 0.43 -20.45
N THR A 160 -11.51 1.30 -19.45
CA THR A 160 -10.43 2.23 -19.07
C THR A 160 -9.78 1.85 -17.75
N ALA A 161 -10.21 0.75 -17.12
CA ALA A 161 -9.74 0.32 -15.80
C ALA A 161 -9.78 1.43 -14.75
N SER A 162 -10.89 2.17 -14.70
CA SER A 162 -10.99 3.38 -13.87
C SER A 162 -12.34 3.48 -13.18
N PHE A 163 -12.33 4.05 -11.98
CA PHE A 163 -13.52 4.51 -11.29
C PHE A 163 -13.93 5.86 -11.84
N VAL A 164 -15.22 5.99 -12.15
CA VAL A 164 -15.84 7.25 -12.55
C VAL A 164 -16.77 7.67 -11.42
N PHE A 165 -16.48 8.83 -10.84
CA PHE A 165 -17.25 9.44 -9.77
C PHE A 165 -18.02 10.62 -10.36
N LEU A 166 -19.34 10.59 -10.22
CA LEU A 166 -20.21 11.69 -10.57
C LEU A 166 -20.62 12.40 -9.29
N GLY A 167 -20.39 13.70 -9.22
CA GLY A 167 -20.75 14.49 -8.06
C GLY A 167 -21.15 15.91 -8.41
N MET A 168 -21.38 16.69 -7.37
CA MET A 168 -21.75 18.09 -7.48
C MET A 168 -20.78 18.98 -6.73
N ASP A 169 -20.34 20.07 -7.35
CA ASP A 169 -19.53 21.05 -6.64
C ASP A 169 -20.40 21.96 -5.76
N HIS A 170 -19.89 22.39 -4.61
CA HIS A 170 -20.52 23.37 -3.75
C HIS A 170 -20.58 24.70 -4.51
N LEU A 171 -21.79 25.15 -4.80
CA LEU A 171 -22.03 26.40 -5.54
C LEU A 171 -21.73 27.60 -4.65
N THR A 172 -20.46 28.00 -4.56
CA THR A 172 -20.04 29.26 -3.92
C THR A 172 -19.92 30.41 -4.92
N ASN A 173 -19.97 30.15 -6.23
CA ASN A 173 -19.78 31.18 -7.26
C ASN A 173 -20.61 30.91 -8.53
N ASN A 174 -21.14 31.96 -9.17
CA ASN A 174 -22.08 31.88 -10.32
C ASN A 174 -21.42 31.49 -11.66
N LYS A 175 -20.18 30.98 -11.64
CA LYS A 175 -19.39 30.65 -12.84
C LYS A 175 -18.95 29.18 -12.92
N SER A 176 -19.29 28.35 -11.93
CA SER A 176 -18.96 26.92 -11.94
C SER A 176 -20.12 26.08 -12.46
N TYR A 177 -19.78 25.02 -13.20
CA TYR A 177 -20.74 23.99 -13.55
C TYR A 177 -21.05 23.15 -12.30
N PRO A 178 -22.33 22.92 -11.95
CA PRO A 178 -22.71 22.24 -10.71
C PRO A 178 -22.37 20.75 -10.71
N LEU A 179 -22.07 20.16 -11.87
CA LEU A 179 -21.78 18.74 -12.04
C LEU A 179 -20.32 18.55 -12.41
N ARG A 180 -19.66 17.65 -11.69
CA ARG A 180 -18.26 17.31 -11.93
C ARG A 180 -18.12 15.78 -12.02
N ILE A 181 -17.32 15.36 -12.97
CA ILE A 181 -16.95 13.96 -13.18
C ILE A 181 -15.47 13.83 -12.83
N GLU A 182 -15.17 12.98 -11.87
CA GLU A 182 -13.82 12.63 -11.47
C GLU A 182 -13.50 11.21 -11.92
N VAL A 183 -12.32 11.01 -12.48
CA VAL A 183 -11.89 9.70 -12.96
C VAL A 183 -10.61 9.31 -12.23
N LEU A 184 -10.65 8.16 -11.56
CA LEU A 184 -9.51 7.63 -10.82
C LEU A 184 -9.12 6.27 -11.40
N PRO A 185 -7.88 6.07 -11.88
CA PRO A 185 -7.39 4.76 -12.27
C PRO A 185 -7.47 3.75 -11.12
N GLU A 186 -7.81 2.50 -11.42
CA GLU A 186 -7.88 1.44 -10.40
C GLU A 186 -6.53 1.20 -9.73
N ASP A 187 -5.44 1.25 -10.48
CA ASP A 187 -4.09 1.06 -9.96
C ASP A 187 -3.75 2.04 -8.83
N SER A 188 -4.27 3.27 -8.88
CA SER A 188 -4.11 4.25 -7.81
C SER A 188 -4.77 3.81 -6.52
N LEU A 189 -5.87 3.05 -6.58
CA LEU A 189 -6.51 2.46 -5.40
C LEU A 189 -5.80 1.19 -4.94
N LEU A 190 -5.33 0.36 -5.86
CA LEU A 190 -4.61 -0.87 -5.52
C LEU A 190 -3.29 -0.58 -4.80
N GLN A 191 -2.59 0.49 -5.16
CA GLN A 191 -1.38 0.94 -4.46
C GLN A 191 -1.64 1.29 -2.98
N LEU A 192 -2.87 1.67 -2.65
CA LEU A 192 -3.28 2.00 -1.28
C LEU A 192 -3.75 0.77 -0.49
N ILE A 193 -4.00 -0.35 -1.16
CA ILE A 193 -4.26 -1.63 -0.49
C ILE A 193 -2.92 -2.08 0.08
N PRO A 194 -2.76 -2.17 1.41
CA PRO A 194 -1.53 -2.68 1.97
C PRO A 194 -1.33 -4.09 1.43
N GLU A 195 -0.23 -4.32 0.69
CA GLU A 195 0.13 -5.68 0.30
C GLU A 195 0.08 -6.53 1.56
N ARG A 196 -0.70 -7.61 1.52
CA ARG A 196 -0.57 -8.66 2.54
C ARG A 196 0.92 -8.97 2.55
N ASN A 197 1.54 -8.93 3.74
CA ASN A 197 2.79 -9.65 4.01
C ASN A 197 2.56 -11.08 3.55
N SER A 198 2.79 -11.35 2.27
CA SER A 198 2.38 -12.58 1.66
C SER A 198 3.30 -13.61 2.25
N ALA A 199 2.75 -14.54 3.02
CA ALA A 199 3.54 -15.64 3.56
C ALA A 199 4.24 -16.38 2.42
N SER A 200 3.70 -16.32 1.19
CA SER A 200 4.35 -16.76 -0.06
C SER A 200 5.62 -15.97 -0.41
N GLY A 201 5.67 -14.65 -0.19
CA GLY A 201 6.90 -13.87 -0.34
C GLY A 201 7.97 -14.25 0.69
N ARG A 202 7.56 -14.53 1.94
CA ARG A 202 8.49 -15.02 2.99
C ARG A 202 8.95 -16.45 2.73
N ILE A 203 8.08 -17.34 2.25
CA ILE A 203 8.45 -18.70 1.82
C ILE A 203 9.37 -18.63 0.60
N GLY A 204 9.10 -17.73 -0.35
CA GLY A 204 9.98 -17.48 -1.49
C GLY A 204 11.37 -17.01 -1.06
N ILE A 205 11.46 -16.09 -0.10
CA ILE A 205 12.71 -15.60 0.49
C ILE A 205 13.42 -16.72 1.28
N VAL A 206 12.70 -17.52 2.07
CA VAL A 206 13.29 -18.63 2.84
C VAL A 206 13.77 -19.77 1.91
N VAL A 207 13.03 -20.08 0.86
CA VAL A 207 13.40 -21.09 -0.14
C VAL A 207 14.57 -20.59 -0.99
N SER A 208 14.60 -19.31 -1.37
CA SER A 208 15.73 -18.73 -2.11
C SER A 208 16.98 -18.60 -1.24
N LEU A 209 16.86 -18.17 0.02
CA LEU A 209 17.97 -18.19 0.99
C LEU A 209 18.45 -19.61 1.26
N GLY A 210 17.53 -20.59 1.37
CA GLY A 210 17.86 -22.01 1.52
C GLY A 210 18.60 -22.56 0.30
N MET A 211 18.16 -22.24 -0.92
CA MET A 211 18.84 -22.60 -2.17
C MET A 211 20.21 -21.93 -2.28
N ILE A 212 20.35 -20.66 -1.88
CA ILE A 212 21.64 -19.95 -1.86
C ILE A 212 22.58 -20.60 -0.85
N LEU A 213 22.09 -21.04 0.31
CA LEU A 213 22.89 -21.77 1.31
C LEU A 213 23.34 -23.14 0.80
N VAL A 214 22.45 -23.89 0.13
CA VAL A 214 22.78 -25.19 -0.47
C VAL A 214 23.76 -25.01 -1.64
N LEU A 215 23.57 -24.01 -2.50
CA LEU A 215 24.51 -23.65 -3.57
C LEU A 215 25.86 -23.18 -3.00
N GLY A 216 25.85 -22.39 -1.93
CA GLY A 216 27.04 -21.96 -1.21
C GLY A 216 27.79 -23.14 -0.58
N LEU A 217 27.09 -24.07 0.04
CA LEU A 217 27.67 -25.31 0.58
C LEU A 217 28.20 -26.23 -0.51
N LEU A 218 27.51 -26.36 -1.66
CA LEU A 218 27.99 -27.12 -2.81
C LEU A 218 29.21 -26.46 -3.46
N LEU A 219 29.25 -25.12 -3.51
CA LEU A 219 30.41 -24.37 -4.00
C LEU A 219 31.59 -24.48 -3.02
N LEU A 220 31.38 -24.42 -1.71
CA LEU A 220 32.42 -24.63 -0.70
C LEU A 220 32.92 -26.08 -0.70
N TYR A 221 32.04 -27.06 -0.87
CA TYR A 221 32.42 -28.47 -0.99
C TYR A 221 33.22 -28.71 -2.28
N LYS A 222 32.81 -28.10 -3.39
CA LYS A 222 33.57 -28.14 -4.65
C LYS A 222 34.92 -27.42 -4.52
N HIS A 223 34.97 -26.29 -3.82
CA HIS A 223 36.21 -25.53 -3.61
C HIS A 223 37.20 -26.29 -2.72
N SER A 224 36.71 -26.89 -1.63
CA SER A 224 37.48 -27.77 -0.74
C SER A 224 38.01 -29.03 -1.44
N TYR A 225 37.36 -29.51 -2.51
CA TYR A 225 37.84 -30.63 -3.32
C TYR A 225 38.78 -30.21 -4.45
N THR A 226 38.80 -28.92 -4.82
CA THR A 226 39.72 -28.39 -5.85
C THR A 226 40.94 -27.69 -5.27
N GLU A 227 41.05 -27.52 -3.95
CA GLU A 227 42.23 -26.90 -3.31
C GLU A 227 43.43 -27.84 -3.16
N ASP A 228 43.30 -29.13 -3.49
CA ASP A 228 44.44 -30.09 -3.47
C ASP A 228 45.10 -30.34 -4.85
N GLU A 229 44.64 -29.71 -5.93
CA GLU A 229 45.31 -29.81 -7.23
C GLU A 229 45.54 -28.44 -7.88
N GLU A 230 46.77 -27.95 -7.69
CA GLU A 230 47.56 -27.17 -8.65
C GLU A 230 46.95 -25.89 -9.27
N SER A 231 47.53 -24.77 -8.81
CA SER A 231 48.39 -23.89 -9.62
C SER A 231 47.86 -22.52 -10.09
N LYS A 232 48.63 -21.51 -9.67
CA LYS A 232 49.12 -20.33 -10.42
C LYS A 232 48.13 -19.38 -11.14
N SER A 233 48.33 -18.10 -10.77
CA SER A 233 48.13 -16.86 -11.54
C SER A 233 46.66 -16.37 -11.60
N ILE A 234 46.30 -15.11 -11.37
CA ILE A 234 46.89 -13.82 -11.76
C ILE A 234 46.53 -12.73 -10.72
N SER A 235 47.49 -11.84 -10.47
CA SER A 235 47.34 -10.58 -9.74
C SER A 235 46.28 -9.66 -10.36
N ALA A 236 45.35 -9.17 -9.53
CA ALA A 236 44.86 -7.82 -9.63
C ALA A 236 45.19 -7.14 -8.30
N HIS A 237 46.13 -6.18 -8.32
CA HIS A 237 46.35 -5.29 -7.19
C HIS A 237 45.09 -4.45 -6.94
N THR A 238 44.13 -4.97 -6.18
CA THR A 238 43.13 -4.13 -5.52
C THR A 238 43.84 -3.42 -4.37
N THR A 239 44.13 -2.13 -4.57
CA THR A 239 44.52 -1.25 -3.48
C THR A 239 43.43 -1.25 -2.40
N PRO A 240 43.79 -1.11 -1.11
CA PRO A 240 42.82 -1.01 0.01
C PRO A 240 41.73 0.06 -0.20
N GLN A 241 42.03 1.10 -0.98
CA GLN A 241 41.06 2.12 -1.36
C GLN A 241 39.97 1.56 -2.29
N ASN A 242 40.33 0.73 -3.27
CA ASN A 242 39.35 0.14 -4.20
C ASN A 242 38.43 -0.87 -3.49
N SER A 243 38.94 -1.61 -2.51
CA SER A 243 38.11 -2.50 -1.68
C SER A 243 37.20 -1.73 -0.75
N PHE A 244 37.65 -0.58 -0.21
CA PHE A 244 36.81 0.31 0.59
C PHE A 244 35.63 0.88 -0.20
N PHE A 245 35.86 1.44 -1.39
CA PHE A 245 34.79 2.02 -2.22
C PHE A 245 33.73 0.99 -2.62
N GLN A 246 34.12 -0.28 -2.86
CA GLN A 246 33.18 -1.37 -3.15
C GLN A 246 32.24 -1.71 -1.99
N LYS A 247 32.57 -1.32 -0.74
CA LYS A 247 31.73 -1.55 0.44
C LYS A 247 30.72 -0.45 0.70
N LEU A 248 30.83 0.70 0.04
CA LEU A 248 29.91 1.83 0.21
C LEU A 248 28.64 1.63 -0.63
N ASN A 249 27.48 1.95 -0.05
CA ASN A 249 26.23 2.04 -0.82
C ASN A 249 26.16 3.36 -1.59
N GLU A 250 25.18 3.52 -2.48
CA GLU A 250 25.06 4.71 -3.34
C GLU A 250 24.98 6.04 -2.57
N ASN A 251 24.33 6.07 -1.40
CA ASN A 251 24.19 7.29 -0.61
C ASN A 251 25.49 7.62 0.15
N GLU A 252 26.17 6.60 0.65
CA GLU A 252 27.46 6.73 1.32
C GLU A 252 28.54 7.16 0.33
N LEU A 253 28.56 6.58 -0.86
CA LEU A 253 29.51 6.92 -1.92
C LEU A 253 29.34 8.39 -2.34
N LYS A 254 28.11 8.83 -2.64
CA LYS A 254 27.82 10.23 -2.97
C LYS A 254 28.27 11.20 -1.88
N LEU A 255 27.98 10.88 -0.62
CA LEU A 255 28.40 11.71 0.51
C LEU A 255 29.94 11.76 0.62
N PHE A 256 30.61 10.63 0.44
CA PHE A 256 32.06 10.52 0.53
C PHE A 256 32.76 11.27 -0.61
N GLU A 257 32.28 11.14 -1.84
CA GLU A 257 32.80 11.86 -3.02
C GLU A 257 32.70 13.38 -2.83
N ILE A 258 31.56 13.88 -2.33
CA ILE A 258 31.39 15.32 -2.04
C ILE A 258 32.44 15.80 -1.03
N LEU A 259 32.70 15.02 0.02
CA LEU A 259 33.69 15.36 1.04
C LEU A 259 35.14 15.20 0.52
N GLN A 260 35.37 14.35 -0.48
CA GLN A 260 36.66 14.16 -1.14
C GLN A 260 37.02 15.30 -2.09
N ASP A 261 36.03 15.81 -2.82
CA ASP A 261 36.19 16.90 -3.78
C ASP A 261 36.33 18.26 -3.11
N GLN A 262 35.93 18.37 -1.84
CA GLN A 262 35.99 19.62 -1.09
C GLN A 262 37.32 19.80 -0.35
N GLU A 263 37.88 21.00 -0.45
CA GLU A 263 39.01 21.44 0.36
C GLU A 263 38.54 21.80 1.78
N GLY A 264 38.58 20.81 2.68
CA GLY A 264 38.40 21.02 4.12
C GLY A 264 37.05 20.58 4.67
N PHE A 265 36.41 21.45 5.45
CA PHE A 265 35.17 21.13 6.17
C PHE A 265 34.01 21.99 5.69
N THR A 266 32.86 21.36 5.50
CA THR A 266 31.68 21.95 4.88
C THR A 266 30.53 22.07 5.87
N ASP A 267 29.74 23.12 5.69
CA ASP A 267 28.55 23.35 6.50
C ASP A 267 27.53 22.22 6.34
N THR A 268 26.88 21.88 7.45
CA THR A 268 25.90 20.79 7.51
C THR A 268 24.78 20.94 6.47
N HIS A 269 24.26 22.15 6.29
CA HIS A 269 23.17 22.41 5.36
C HIS A 269 23.63 22.26 3.91
N GLN A 270 24.81 22.79 3.60
CA GLN A 270 25.39 22.67 2.26
C GLN A 270 25.65 21.20 1.92
N LEU A 271 26.20 20.42 2.85
CA LEU A 271 26.44 19.00 2.64
C LEU A 271 25.15 18.23 2.33
N GLU A 272 24.07 18.50 3.06
CA GLU A 272 22.77 17.86 2.84
C GLU A 272 22.10 18.25 1.51
N GLU A 273 22.21 19.51 1.11
CA GLU A 273 21.66 19.98 -0.16
C GLU A 273 22.40 19.41 -1.38
N HIS A 274 23.71 19.19 -1.28
CA HIS A 274 24.49 18.63 -2.37
C HIS A 274 24.37 17.10 -2.43
N ALA A 275 24.35 16.42 -1.27
CA ALA A 275 24.24 14.96 -1.24
C ALA A 275 22.83 14.47 -1.63
N TRP A 276 21.78 15.20 -1.22
CA TRP A 276 20.39 14.80 -1.41
C TRP A 276 19.47 15.98 -1.79
N PRO A 277 19.63 16.57 -2.99
CA PRO A 277 18.82 17.70 -3.44
C PRO A 277 17.33 17.37 -3.58
N ASP A 278 17.01 16.12 -3.91
CA ASP A 278 15.63 15.66 -4.15
C ASP A 278 14.83 15.45 -2.86
N ILE A 279 15.50 15.37 -1.70
CA ILE A 279 14.87 15.11 -0.42
C ILE A 279 14.47 16.43 0.25
N LYS A 280 13.18 16.77 0.19
CA LYS A 280 12.65 18.01 0.79
C LYS A 280 12.48 17.94 2.32
N ASN A 281 12.42 16.74 2.90
CA ASN A 281 12.23 16.57 4.34
C ASN A 281 13.57 16.73 5.09
N TYR A 282 13.67 17.79 5.90
CA TYR A 282 14.85 18.10 6.69
C TYR A 282 15.22 17.01 7.71
N ASP A 283 14.25 16.51 8.48
CA ASP A 283 14.53 15.49 9.51
C ASP A 283 15.01 14.18 8.90
N TYR A 284 14.50 13.84 7.72
CA TYR A 284 14.95 12.67 6.98
C TYR A 284 16.39 12.84 6.45
N ARG A 285 16.74 14.00 5.87
CA ARG A 285 18.13 14.31 5.47
C ARG A 285 19.10 14.26 6.65
N ARG A 286 18.70 14.85 7.77
CA ARG A 286 19.50 14.83 9.01
C ARG A 286 19.77 13.40 9.50
N LYS A 287 18.76 12.54 9.47
CA LYS A 287 18.90 11.12 9.86
C LYS A 287 19.83 10.39 8.89
N LEU A 288 19.59 10.53 7.59
CA LEU A 288 20.37 9.88 6.53
C LEU A 288 21.85 10.29 6.57
N ARG A 289 22.13 11.57 6.83
CA ARG A 289 23.49 12.08 7.05
C ARG A 289 24.19 11.36 8.20
N ASN A 290 23.57 11.30 9.37
CA ASN A 290 24.19 10.68 10.54
C ASN A 290 24.43 9.18 10.33
N GLU A 291 23.46 8.47 9.75
CA GLU A 291 23.58 7.04 9.46
C GLU A 291 24.68 6.77 8.43
N SER A 292 24.75 7.57 7.36
CA SER A 292 25.77 7.43 6.32
C SER A 292 27.17 7.71 6.87
N ILE A 293 27.36 8.78 7.65
CA ILE A 293 28.68 9.11 8.24
C ILE A 293 29.14 8.01 9.20
N ASN A 294 28.25 7.53 10.06
CA ASN A 294 28.60 6.46 11.01
C ASN A 294 28.96 5.17 10.25
N SER A 295 28.17 4.79 9.25
CA SER A 295 28.43 3.57 8.48
C SER A 295 29.74 3.66 7.68
N ILE A 296 30.05 4.81 7.08
CA ILE A 296 31.33 5.04 6.39
C ILE A 296 32.50 4.88 7.37
N ASN A 297 32.41 5.50 8.55
CA ASN A 297 33.47 5.42 9.57
C ASN A 297 33.68 3.99 10.06
N GLU A 298 32.61 3.24 10.34
CA GLU A 298 32.67 1.82 10.74
C GLU A 298 33.30 0.95 9.65
N LYS A 299 32.94 1.16 8.38
CA LYS A 299 33.51 0.42 7.25
C LYS A 299 34.99 0.77 7.05
N PHE A 300 35.36 2.02 7.29
CA PHE A 300 36.74 2.47 7.17
C PHE A 300 37.61 1.91 8.29
N GLU A 301 37.13 1.94 9.53
CA GLU A 301 37.77 1.31 10.69
C GLU A 301 38.01 -0.18 10.44
N ALA A 302 37.02 -0.90 9.89
CA ALA A 302 37.16 -2.33 9.58
C ALA A 302 38.18 -2.62 8.47
N GLU A 303 38.28 -1.77 7.45
CA GLU A 303 39.19 -1.97 6.31
C GLU A 303 40.64 -1.60 6.66
N PHE A 304 40.84 -0.46 7.32
CA PHE A 304 42.15 0.12 7.59
C PHE A 304 42.64 -0.13 9.02
N LYS A 305 41.84 -0.79 9.86
CA LYS A 305 42.15 -1.14 11.27
C LYS A 305 42.60 0.07 12.08
N THR A 306 41.85 1.17 11.96
CA THR A 306 42.12 2.44 12.65
C THR A 306 40.91 2.90 13.43
N ASP A 307 41.12 3.27 14.69
CA ASP A 307 40.08 3.82 15.57
C ASP A 307 39.77 5.29 15.26
N THR A 308 40.52 5.90 14.33
CA THR A 308 40.32 7.31 13.95
C THR A 308 39.32 7.41 12.81
N PRO A 309 38.20 8.14 12.99
CA PRO A 309 37.17 8.26 11.96
C PRO A 309 37.68 9.03 10.74
N VAL A 310 37.40 8.52 9.53
CA VAL A 310 37.75 9.15 8.26
C VAL A 310 36.93 10.41 8.00
N ILE A 311 35.67 10.46 8.44
CA ILE A 311 34.84 11.67 8.44
C ILE A 311 34.77 12.21 9.86
N SER A 312 35.21 13.45 10.05
CA SER A 312 35.20 14.14 11.34
C SER A 312 34.30 15.37 11.32
N ARG A 313 33.90 15.83 12.51
CA ARG A 313 33.13 17.08 12.69
C ARG A 313 33.88 18.07 13.56
N LYS A 314 33.77 19.35 13.26
CA LYS A 314 34.25 20.46 14.10
C LYS A 314 33.17 21.52 14.29
N LYS A 315 33.26 22.31 15.35
CA LYS A 315 32.37 23.47 15.53
C LYS A 315 32.76 24.57 14.54
N ASP A 316 31.77 25.26 14.00
CA ASP A 316 32.03 26.43 13.15
C ASP A 316 32.62 27.57 14.01
N PRO A 317 33.81 28.10 13.68
CA PRO A 317 34.44 29.21 14.41
C PRO A 317 33.61 30.51 14.37
N LYS A 318 32.67 30.66 13.44
CA LYS A 318 31.77 31.81 13.33
C LYS A 318 30.45 31.61 14.07
N ASP A 319 30.02 30.37 14.27
CA ASP A 319 28.77 30.03 14.98
C ASP A 319 28.92 28.70 15.73
N ASN A 320 29.15 28.78 17.04
CA ASN A 320 29.32 27.61 17.91
C ASN A 320 28.10 26.66 17.96
N ARG A 321 26.95 27.05 17.39
CA ARG A 321 25.75 26.21 17.27
C ARG A 321 25.78 25.31 16.03
N ARG A 322 26.70 25.53 15.09
CA ARG A 322 26.81 24.79 13.84
C ARG A 322 28.00 23.83 13.86
N TYR A 323 27.86 22.76 13.08
CA TYR A 323 28.92 21.79 12.85
C TYR A 323 29.32 21.81 11.38
N LEU A 324 30.62 21.67 11.16
CA LEU A 324 31.23 21.48 9.85
C LEU A 324 31.74 20.04 9.77
N TYR A 325 31.59 19.40 8.62
CA TYR A 325 31.99 18.01 8.36
C TYR A 325 33.06 17.97 7.26
N GLY A 326 34.07 17.13 7.41
CA GLY A 326 35.17 17.03 6.45
C GLY A 326 35.92 15.72 6.58
N LEU A 327 36.67 15.37 5.53
CA LEU A 327 37.59 14.23 5.58
C LEU A 327 38.79 14.55 6.44
N ASN A 328 39.15 13.60 7.29
CA ASN A 328 40.41 13.61 8.00
C ASN A 328 41.53 13.17 7.03
N ARG A 329 42.14 14.15 6.35
CA ARG A 329 43.20 13.92 5.35
C ARG A 329 44.42 13.20 5.94
N GLU A 330 44.73 13.42 7.22
CA GLU A 330 45.83 12.73 7.90
C GLU A 330 45.63 11.22 7.96
N VAL A 331 44.38 10.75 7.95
CA VAL A 331 44.03 9.33 7.99
C VAL A 331 43.74 8.77 6.60
N TRP A 332 43.19 9.60 5.71
CA TRP A 332 42.82 9.19 4.35
C TRP A 332 44.01 9.11 3.38
N ASP A 333 44.99 10.02 3.52
CA ASP A 333 46.16 10.10 2.63
C ASP A 333 47.31 9.18 3.08
N GLN A 334 47.12 8.39 4.16
CA GLN A 334 48.00 7.30 4.61
C GLN A 334 47.73 6.02 3.84
#